data_AF-A0A4Q2QYP8-F1
#
_entry.id   AF-A0A4Q2QYP8-F1
#
_cell.length_a   1.000
_cell.length_b   1.000
_cell.length_c   1.000
_cell.angle_alpha   90.00
_cell.angle_beta   90.00
_cell.angle_gamma   90.00
#
_symmetry.space_group_name_H-M   'P 1'
#
loop_
_entity.id
_entity.type
_entity.pdbx_description
1 polymer ?
#
loop_
_entity_poly.entity_id
_entity_poly.type
_entity_poly.pdbx_seq_one_letter_code
_entity_poly.pdbx_strand_id
1 'polypeptide(L)'
;MTGFATEYYDEDGSLTEISTTVPLSPTIAISKQAVRMEVTHLSDITSTPVNKDSSARWVCLHDDDGTNYWFISDNEMGAGLLTALVIAKDGIHKECAKTTEPVSVSVANVPLLNATHRNLIEMFGKKGIAKKKAILFYQETPVQNGFIQSNTVSYYFDGEKVRGVIIGQITSN
;
A
#
# COMPACT_ATOMS: atom_id res chain seq x y z
N MET A 1 -9.85 3.57 -10.21
CA MET A 1 -9.04 4.59 -9.48
C MET A 1 -8.40 5.59 -10.46
N THR A 2 -7.95 6.77 -10.02
CA THR A 2 -7.12 7.70 -10.83
C THR A 2 -5.75 7.95 -10.18
N GLY A 3 -4.88 8.71 -10.85
CA GLY A 3 -3.53 9.00 -10.36
C GLY A 3 -2.65 7.76 -10.26
N PHE A 4 -1.70 7.78 -9.33
CA PHE A 4 -0.81 6.66 -9.06
C PHE A 4 -1.55 5.38 -8.63
N ALA A 5 -2.76 5.47 -8.08
CA ALA A 5 -3.52 4.30 -7.66
C ALA A 5 -4.00 3.41 -8.81
N THR A 6 -3.86 3.81 -10.07
CA THR A 6 -4.08 2.89 -11.21
C THR A 6 -3.05 1.76 -11.25
N GLU A 7 -1.85 1.98 -10.69
CA GLU A 7 -0.78 0.98 -10.58
C GLU A 7 -1.20 -0.21 -9.69
N TYR A 8 -2.29 -0.09 -8.90
CA TYR A 8 -2.88 -1.22 -8.19
C TYR A 8 -3.39 -2.32 -9.13
N TYR A 9 -3.86 -1.95 -10.32
CA TYR A 9 -4.36 -2.92 -11.32
C TYR A 9 -3.29 -3.37 -12.31
N ASP A 10 -2.08 -2.81 -12.24
CA ASP A 10 -1.04 -3.09 -13.22
C ASP A 10 -0.39 -4.45 -12.92
N GLU A 11 -0.89 -5.47 -13.62
CA GLU A 11 -0.40 -6.84 -13.60
C GLU A 11 0.59 -7.13 -14.74
N ASP A 12 1.15 -6.12 -15.42
CA ASP A 12 1.97 -6.32 -16.65
C ASP A 12 3.30 -7.09 -16.43
N GLY A 13 3.46 -7.80 -15.30
CA GLY A 13 4.54 -8.75 -15.02
C GLY A 13 5.92 -8.10 -14.89
N SER A 14 5.96 -6.76 -14.86
CA SER A 14 7.19 -5.98 -14.78
C SER A 14 7.72 -5.86 -13.34
N LEU A 15 6.86 -6.15 -12.35
CA LEU A 15 7.19 -6.18 -10.94
C LEU A 15 8.19 -7.29 -10.65
N THR A 16 9.36 -6.91 -10.17
CA THR A 16 10.31 -7.89 -9.64
C THR A 16 9.89 -8.23 -8.22
N GLU A 17 9.34 -9.43 -8.04
CA GLU A 17 8.92 -9.96 -6.75
C GLU A 17 10.08 -10.58 -5.98
N ILE A 18 10.15 -10.28 -4.68
CA ILE A 18 11.26 -10.66 -3.82
C ILE A 18 10.71 -11.07 -2.45
N SER A 19 10.93 -12.33 -2.08
CA SER A 19 10.69 -12.78 -0.71
C SER A 19 11.69 -12.16 0.27
N THR A 20 11.20 -11.84 1.46
CA THR A 20 12.01 -11.26 2.53
C THR A 20 11.62 -11.81 3.91
N THR A 21 12.58 -11.79 4.84
CA THR A 21 12.35 -12.04 6.27
C THR A 21 12.16 -10.76 7.07
N VAL A 22 12.31 -9.59 6.43
CA VAL A 22 12.02 -8.29 7.05
C VAL A 22 10.51 -8.19 7.27
N PRO A 23 10.04 -7.85 8.49
CA PRO A 23 8.61 -7.69 8.75
C PRO A 23 8.01 -6.58 7.88
N LEU A 24 6.93 -6.90 7.16
CA LEU A 24 6.24 -5.96 6.26
C LEU A 24 4.86 -5.51 6.74
N SER A 25 4.40 -5.97 7.91
CA SER A 25 3.09 -5.58 8.44
C SER A 25 2.98 -4.07 8.70
N PRO A 26 1.93 -3.40 8.19
CA PRO A 26 1.77 -1.97 8.35
C PRO A 26 1.11 -1.61 9.68
N THR A 27 1.49 -0.43 10.19
CA THR A 27 0.73 0.31 11.20
C THR A 27 0.11 1.53 10.54
N ILE A 28 -1.21 1.63 10.59
CA ILE A 28 -1.99 2.69 9.96
C ILE A 28 -2.85 3.37 11.03
N ALA A 29 -2.79 4.70 11.08
CA ALA A 29 -3.63 5.50 11.94
C ALA A 29 -4.15 6.72 11.19
N ILE A 30 -5.41 7.06 11.43
CA ILE A 30 -5.98 8.36 11.07
C ILE A 30 -6.31 9.06 12.37
N SER A 31 -5.61 10.15 12.67
CA SER A 31 -5.67 10.81 13.96
C SER A 31 -5.31 9.83 15.10
N LYS A 32 -6.25 9.53 15.99
CA LYS A 32 -6.08 8.54 17.07
C LYS A 32 -6.70 7.17 16.76
N GLN A 33 -7.39 7.02 15.63
CA GLN A 33 -8.05 5.79 15.25
C GLN A 33 -7.09 4.86 14.54
N ALA A 34 -6.92 3.65 15.08
CA ALA A 34 -6.18 2.60 14.41
C ALA A 34 -7.00 2.04 13.24
N VAL A 35 -6.39 1.96 12.06
CA VAL A 35 -6.95 1.32 10.87
C VAL A 35 -6.17 0.03 10.64
N ARG A 36 -6.87 -1.09 10.50
CA ARG A 36 -6.26 -2.42 10.46
C ARG A 36 -6.62 -3.14 9.17
N MET A 37 -5.59 -3.66 8.51
CA MET A 37 -5.74 -4.53 7.35
C MET A 37 -6.56 -5.77 7.73
N GLU A 38 -7.44 -6.21 6.84
CA GLU A 38 -8.34 -7.37 6.96
C GLU A 38 -9.29 -7.31 8.18
N VAL A 39 -9.47 -6.12 8.78
CA VAL A 39 -10.33 -5.92 9.95
C VAL A 39 -11.19 -4.66 9.83
N THR A 40 -10.62 -3.54 9.38
CA THR A 40 -11.36 -2.28 9.23
C THR A 40 -12.10 -2.25 7.90
N HIS A 41 -13.42 -2.05 7.93
CA HIS A 41 -14.19 -1.79 6.72
C HIS A 41 -13.88 -0.40 6.16
N LEU A 42 -13.87 -0.26 4.83
CA LEU A 42 -13.62 1.03 4.19
C LEU A 42 -14.60 2.13 4.63
N SER A 43 -15.85 1.76 4.92
CA SER A 43 -16.89 2.67 5.43
C SER A 43 -16.60 3.24 6.81
N ASP A 44 -15.72 2.60 7.58
CA ASP A 44 -15.42 2.97 8.97
C ASP A 44 -14.17 3.86 9.07
N ILE A 45 -13.48 4.08 7.94
CA ILE A 45 -12.25 4.88 7.86
C ILE A 45 -12.58 6.37 7.88
N THR A 46 -13.62 6.78 7.16
CA THR A 46 -14.05 8.18 7.03
C THR A 46 -15.48 8.24 6.50
N SER A 47 -16.12 9.40 6.58
CA SER A 47 -17.44 9.67 5.99
C SER A 47 -17.41 9.88 4.47
N THR A 48 -16.23 9.91 3.85
CA THR A 48 -16.10 9.99 2.39
C THR A 48 -16.77 8.79 1.72
N PRO A 49 -17.55 8.99 0.64
CA PRO A 49 -18.18 7.89 -0.08
C PRO A 49 -17.16 6.85 -0.57
N VAL A 50 -17.53 5.57 -0.41
CA VAL A 50 -16.75 4.45 -0.96
C VAL A 50 -16.97 4.38 -2.48
N ASN A 51 -15.88 4.57 -3.22
CA ASN A 51 -15.85 4.35 -4.66
C ASN A 51 -15.73 2.85 -4.97
N LYS A 52 -16.15 2.44 -6.17
CA LYS A 52 -16.07 1.05 -6.59
C LYS A 52 -15.98 0.91 -8.11
N ASP A 53 -15.38 -0.18 -8.53
CA ASP A 53 -15.48 -0.73 -9.88
C ASP A 53 -15.59 -2.26 -9.81
N SER A 54 -15.33 -2.95 -10.92
CA SER A 54 -15.38 -4.42 -11.00
C SER A 54 -14.32 -5.10 -10.13
N SER A 55 -13.17 -4.48 -9.92
CA SER A 55 -11.99 -5.13 -9.34
C SER A 55 -11.79 -4.74 -7.88
N ALA A 56 -12.12 -3.51 -7.50
CA ALA A 56 -11.92 -3.04 -6.13
C ALA A 56 -12.97 -2.04 -5.64
N ARG A 57 -12.97 -1.83 -4.33
CA ARG A 57 -13.58 -0.68 -3.64
C ARG A 57 -12.48 0.16 -3.03
N TRP A 58 -12.67 1.47 -2.99
CA TRP A 58 -11.68 2.33 -2.35
C TRP A 58 -12.27 3.61 -1.76
N VAL A 59 -11.56 4.14 -0.78
CA VAL A 59 -11.71 5.49 -0.27
C VAL A 59 -10.39 6.22 -0.50
N CYS A 60 -10.45 7.44 -1.02
CA CYS A 60 -9.26 8.26 -1.18
C CYS A 60 -9.30 9.50 -0.28
N LEU A 61 -8.19 9.73 0.41
CA LEU A 61 -7.92 10.94 1.18
C LEU A 61 -6.67 11.64 0.65
N HIS A 62 -6.60 12.95 0.80
CA HIS A 62 -5.35 13.69 0.58
C HIS A 62 -5.07 14.68 1.71
N ASP A 63 -3.79 14.84 2.05
CA ASP A 63 -3.34 15.85 3.01
C ASP A 63 -3.05 17.20 2.33
N ASP A 64 -2.62 18.19 3.12
CA ASP A 64 -2.24 19.53 2.65
C ASP A 64 -0.92 19.54 1.87
N ASP A 65 -0.07 18.53 2.07
CA ASP A 65 1.23 18.39 1.40
C ASP A 65 1.11 17.71 0.02
N GLY A 66 -0.11 17.37 -0.40
CA GLY A 66 -0.40 16.70 -1.66
C GLY A 66 -0.10 15.20 -1.66
N THR A 67 0.00 14.59 -0.48
CA THR A 67 0.04 13.12 -0.33
C THR A 67 -1.37 12.57 -0.42
N ASN A 68 -1.58 11.63 -1.33
CA ASN A 68 -2.81 10.87 -1.47
C ASN A 68 -2.68 9.50 -0.82
N TYR A 69 -3.79 9.03 -0.23
CA TYR A 69 -3.93 7.75 0.44
C TYR A 69 -5.18 7.07 -0.11
N TRP A 70 -5.01 5.99 -0.88
CA TRP A 70 -6.13 5.17 -1.32
C TRP A 70 -6.20 3.91 -0.47
N PHE A 71 -7.22 3.84 0.38
CA PHE A 71 -7.57 2.68 1.17
C PHE A 71 -8.41 1.76 0.30
N ILE A 72 -7.91 0.57 0.00
CA ILE A 72 -8.46 -0.32 -1.02
C ILE A 72 -8.90 -1.64 -0.39
N SER A 73 -10.06 -2.10 -0.83
CA SER A 73 -10.56 -3.44 -0.58
C SER A 73 -10.65 -4.15 -1.93
N ASP A 74 -9.88 -5.21 -2.07
CA ASP A 74 -9.96 -6.11 -3.20
C ASP A 74 -11.35 -6.77 -3.23
N ASN A 75 -12.03 -6.79 -4.38
CA ASN A 75 -13.38 -7.34 -4.45
C ASN A 75 -13.42 -8.87 -4.31
N GLU A 76 -12.36 -9.57 -4.72
CA GLU A 76 -12.28 -11.03 -4.63
C GLU A 76 -11.97 -11.45 -3.18
N MET A 77 -11.00 -10.79 -2.56
CA MET A 77 -10.45 -11.22 -1.27
C MET A 77 -10.88 -10.37 -0.07
N GLY A 78 -11.21 -9.10 -0.28
CA GLY A 78 -11.39 -8.12 0.81
C GLY A 78 -12.82 -7.99 1.33
N ALA A 79 -13.85 -8.27 0.51
CA ALA A 79 -15.27 -8.15 0.91
C ALA A 79 -15.65 -6.79 1.58
N GLY A 80 -14.95 -5.71 1.24
CA GLY A 80 -15.12 -4.37 1.85
C GLY A 80 -14.20 -4.06 3.03
N LEU A 81 -13.37 -5.02 3.46
CA LEU A 81 -12.27 -4.83 4.41
C LEU A 81 -11.02 -4.33 3.70
N LEU A 82 -10.24 -3.49 4.39
CA LEU A 82 -8.98 -2.96 3.87
C LEU A 82 -7.99 -4.09 3.58
N THR A 83 -7.57 -4.25 2.33
CA THR A 83 -6.55 -5.24 1.91
C THR A 83 -5.32 -4.59 1.29
N ALA A 84 -5.43 -3.34 0.83
CA ALA A 84 -4.30 -2.59 0.30
C ALA A 84 -4.38 -1.09 0.63
N LEU A 85 -3.23 -0.44 0.67
CA LEU A 85 -3.07 0.99 0.84
C LEU A 85 -2.06 1.52 -0.17
N VAL A 86 -2.51 2.40 -1.05
CA VAL A 86 -1.64 3.13 -1.99
C VAL A 86 -1.31 4.49 -1.43
N ILE A 87 -0.05 4.91 -1.54
CA ILE A 87 0.43 6.22 -1.09
C ILE A 87 1.28 6.85 -2.19
N ALA A 88 0.99 8.09 -2.56
CA ALA A 88 1.79 8.84 -3.52
C ALA A 88 1.69 10.36 -3.31
N LYS A 89 2.69 11.10 -3.80
CA LYS A 89 2.66 12.57 -3.92
C LYS A 89 2.54 12.96 -5.39
N ASP A 90 1.32 12.90 -5.91
CA ASP A 90 1.03 13.04 -7.35
C ASP A 90 -0.08 14.05 -7.66
N GLY A 91 -0.31 15.01 -6.76
CA GLY A 91 -1.26 16.12 -6.95
C GLY A 91 -2.58 15.91 -6.22
N ILE A 92 -3.62 16.67 -6.56
CA ILE A 92 -4.96 16.53 -5.98
C ILE A 92 -5.86 15.88 -7.02
N HIS A 93 -6.44 14.73 -6.67
CA HIS A 93 -7.40 14.01 -7.52
C HIS A 93 -8.83 14.23 -7.05
N LYS A 94 -9.77 14.29 -7.99
CA LYS A 94 -11.16 14.69 -7.72
C LYS A 94 -11.89 13.74 -6.78
N GLU A 95 -11.56 12.45 -6.82
CA GLU A 95 -12.12 11.43 -5.95
C GLU A 95 -11.52 11.42 -4.53
N CYS A 96 -10.40 12.12 -4.33
CA CYS A 96 -9.71 12.18 -3.05
C CYS A 96 -10.29 13.33 -2.23
N ALA A 97 -10.85 12.99 -1.07
CA ALA A 97 -11.36 13.99 -0.15
C ALA A 97 -10.20 14.59 0.65
N LYS A 98 -10.18 15.92 0.77
CA LYS A 98 -9.25 16.60 1.66
C LYS A 98 -9.49 16.15 3.10
N THR A 99 -8.44 15.74 3.81
CA THR A 99 -8.49 15.45 5.25
C THR A 99 -7.64 16.45 6.04
N THR A 100 -8.17 16.90 7.17
CA THR A 100 -7.40 17.63 8.20
C THR A 100 -6.92 16.70 9.31
N GLU A 101 -7.44 15.47 9.36
CA GLU A 101 -6.97 14.44 10.29
C GLU A 101 -5.64 13.88 9.77
N PRO A 102 -4.58 13.85 10.59
CA PRO A 102 -3.28 13.38 10.17
C PRO A 102 -3.33 11.89 9.87
N VAL A 103 -2.86 11.49 8.69
CA VAL A 103 -2.73 10.09 8.30
C VAL A 103 -1.29 9.65 8.54
N SER A 104 -1.11 8.66 9.41
CA SER A 104 0.19 8.06 9.71
C SER A 104 0.23 6.64 9.18
N VAL A 105 1.24 6.36 8.36
CA VAL A 105 1.49 5.02 7.82
C VAL A 105 2.96 4.68 8.03
N SER A 106 3.22 3.51 8.60
CA SER A 106 4.58 3.03 8.79
C SER A 106 4.65 1.51 8.66
N VAL A 107 5.77 1.04 8.12
CA VAL A 107 6.17 -0.37 8.20
C VAL A 107 7.48 -0.40 8.98
N ALA A 108 7.59 -1.30 9.96
CA ALA A 108 8.67 -1.26 10.94
C ALA A 108 10.06 -1.37 10.27
N ASN A 109 10.88 -0.33 10.46
CA ASN A 109 12.22 -0.20 9.87
C ASN A 109 12.25 -0.17 8.33
N VAL A 110 11.13 0.05 7.64
CA VAL A 110 11.04 0.06 6.17
C VAL A 110 10.66 1.46 5.69
N PRO A 111 11.51 2.16 4.90
CA PRO A 111 11.17 3.46 4.36
C PRO A 111 10.07 3.34 3.31
N LEU A 112 9.17 4.31 3.24
CA LEU A 112 8.08 4.34 2.25
C LEU A 112 8.44 5.31 1.12
N LEU A 113 7.79 6.47 1.05
CA LEU A 113 8.00 7.46 -0.02
C LEU A 113 9.41 8.07 -0.06
N ASN A 114 10.16 8.01 1.04
CA ASN A 114 11.54 8.50 1.11
C ASN A 114 12.59 7.43 0.80
N ALA A 115 12.17 6.23 0.37
CA ALA A 115 13.10 5.17 0.02
C ALA A 115 13.91 5.53 -1.23
N THR A 116 15.11 4.95 -1.32
CA THR A 116 15.96 4.96 -2.52
C THR A 116 16.35 3.51 -2.83
N HIS A 117 16.77 3.22 -4.06
CA HIS A 117 17.30 1.89 -4.39
C HIS A 117 18.43 1.49 -3.44
N ARG A 118 19.30 2.43 -3.05
CA ARG A 118 20.38 2.18 -2.09
C ARG A 118 19.84 1.71 -0.73
N ASN A 119 18.86 2.41 -0.16
CA ASN A 119 18.27 2.02 1.12
C ASN A 119 17.64 0.62 1.05
N LEU A 120 16.94 0.31 -0.04
CA LEU A 120 16.31 -1.00 -0.24
C LEU A 120 17.37 -2.10 -0.44
N ILE A 121 18.47 -1.84 -1.16
CA ILE A 121 19.56 -2.81 -1.33
C ILE A 121 20.24 -3.10 0.01
N GLU A 122 20.52 -2.06 0.81
CA GLU A 122 21.14 -2.20 2.12
C GLU A 122 20.25 -3.02 3.07
N MET A 123 18.94 -2.81 3.02
CA MET A 123 17.96 -3.47 3.88
C MET A 123 17.66 -4.91 3.49
N PHE A 124 17.42 -5.16 2.20
CA PHE A 124 16.96 -6.45 1.71
C PHE A 124 18.11 -7.31 1.14
N GLY A 125 19.31 -6.75 0.98
CA GLY A 125 20.50 -7.45 0.47
C GLY A 125 20.45 -7.81 -1.02
N LYS A 126 19.47 -7.30 -1.77
CA LYS A 126 19.20 -7.71 -3.15
C LYS A 126 19.79 -6.73 -4.16
N LYS A 127 21.05 -6.95 -4.55
CA LYS A 127 21.75 -6.09 -5.53
C LYS A 127 21.06 -6.00 -6.91
N GLY A 128 20.26 -7.00 -7.27
CA GLY A 128 19.53 -7.05 -8.56
C GLY A 128 18.44 -5.99 -8.74
N ILE A 129 18.14 -5.19 -7.71
CA ILE A 129 17.08 -4.19 -7.76
C ILE A 129 17.55 -2.79 -8.16
N ALA A 130 18.85 -2.54 -8.27
CA ALA A 130 19.47 -1.21 -8.35
C ALA A 130 19.01 -0.30 -9.52
N LYS A 131 18.17 -0.78 -10.44
CA LYS A 131 17.65 -0.04 -11.60
C LYS A 131 16.23 -0.46 -11.97
N LYS A 132 15.53 -1.17 -11.07
CA LYS A 132 14.18 -1.65 -11.32
C LYS A 132 13.20 -0.49 -11.15
N LYS A 133 12.31 -0.33 -12.13
CA LYS A 133 11.24 0.68 -12.09
C LYS A 133 10.15 0.33 -11.09
N ALA A 134 9.91 -0.96 -10.87
CA ALA A 134 8.97 -1.45 -9.89
C ALA A 134 9.55 -2.68 -9.19
N ILE A 135 9.36 -2.77 -7.87
CA ILE A 135 9.84 -3.87 -7.03
C ILE A 135 8.76 -4.17 -6.00
N LEU A 136 8.43 -5.45 -5.82
CA LEU A 136 7.54 -5.91 -4.76
C LEU A 136 8.33 -6.76 -3.78
N PHE A 137 8.31 -6.38 -2.50
CA PHE A 137 8.77 -7.24 -1.42
C PHE A 137 7.57 -7.89 -0.77
N TYR A 138 7.67 -9.20 -0.52
CA TYR A 138 6.62 -9.92 0.20
C TYR A 138 7.21 -10.74 1.35
N GLN A 139 6.44 -10.82 2.43
CA GLN A 139 6.75 -11.57 3.63
C GLN A 139 5.54 -12.41 4.00
N GLU A 140 5.70 -13.72 3.95
CA GLU A 140 4.68 -14.68 4.34
C GLU A 140 4.88 -15.13 5.79
N THR A 141 3.79 -15.14 6.54
CA THR A 141 3.77 -15.60 7.93
C THR A 141 2.65 -16.62 8.11
N PRO A 142 2.96 -17.86 8.55
CA PRO A 142 1.92 -18.80 8.93
C PRO A 142 1.04 -18.24 10.06
N VAL A 143 -0.27 -18.37 9.92
CA VAL A 143 -1.26 -17.99 10.94
C VAL A 143 -2.10 -19.21 11.34
N GLN A 144 -3.17 -19.00 12.12
CA GLN A 144 -3.98 -20.10 12.66
C GLN A 144 -4.65 -20.91 11.54
N ASN A 145 -4.97 -22.17 11.84
CA ASN A 145 -5.73 -23.07 10.96
C ASN A 145 -5.10 -23.34 9.59
N GLY A 146 -3.77 -23.21 9.48
CA GLY A 146 -3.03 -23.51 8.25
C GLY A 146 -3.07 -22.42 7.19
N PHE A 147 -3.64 -21.26 7.50
CA PHE A 147 -3.59 -20.09 6.63
C PHE A 147 -2.21 -19.43 6.64
N ILE A 148 -1.89 -18.69 5.58
CA ILE A 148 -0.70 -17.87 5.44
C ILE A 148 -1.16 -16.43 5.24
N GLN A 149 -0.58 -15.50 6.01
CA GLN A 149 -0.72 -14.08 5.77
C GLN A 149 0.47 -13.59 4.95
N SER A 150 0.20 -13.03 3.77
CA SER A 150 1.17 -12.38 2.91
C SER A 150 1.08 -10.86 3.11
N ASN A 151 2.15 -10.26 3.59
CA ASN A 151 2.31 -8.81 3.68
C ASN A 151 3.23 -8.35 2.55
N THR A 152 2.85 -7.29 1.83
CA THR A 152 3.60 -6.78 0.68
C THR A 152 3.88 -5.29 0.79
N VAL A 153 5.04 -4.87 0.27
CA VAL A 153 5.35 -3.47 -0.01
C VAL A 153 5.94 -3.38 -1.41
N SER A 154 5.23 -2.71 -2.30
CA SER A 154 5.64 -2.43 -3.67
C SER A 154 6.12 -0.99 -3.80
N TYR A 155 7.23 -0.79 -4.47
CA TYR A 155 7.84 0.50 -4.75
C TYR A 155 7.88 0.74 -6.25
N TYR A 156 7.40 1.91 -6.66
CA TYR A 156 7.45 2.36 -8.04
C TYR A 156 8.31 3.60 -8.14
N PHE A 157 9.27 3.60 -9.06
CA PHE A 157 10.32 4.60 -9.17
C PHE A 157 10.17 5.46 -10.42
N ASP A 158 10.45 6.75 -10.23
CA ASP A 158 10.79 7.68 -11.30
C ASP A 158 12.26 8.10 -11.13
N GLY A 159 13.14 7.45 -11.90
CA GLY A 159 14.59 7.50 -11.68
C GLY A 159 14.99 6.88 -10.32
N GLU A 160 15.68 7.66 -9.49
CA GLU A 160 16.13 7.24 -8.15
C GLU A 160 15.09 7.49 -7.06
N LYS A 161 13.99 8.19 -7.37
CA LYS A 161 12.98 8.59 -6.39
C LYS A 161 11.77 7.67 -6.48
N VAL A 162 11.19 7.35 -5.33
CA VAL A 162 9.91 6.67 -5.26
C VAL A 162 8.80 7.64 -5.67
N ARG A 163 8.04 7.25 -6.70
CA ARG A 163 6.82 7.94 -7.17
C ARG A 163 5.62 7.59 -6.28
N GLY A 164 5.56 6.35 -5.81
CA GLY A 164 4.54 5.89 -4.88
C GLY A 164 4.81 4.48 -4.39
N VAL A 165 4.07 4.10 -3.36
CA VAL A 165 4.14 2.78 -2.73
C VAL A 165 2.76 2.15 -2.64
N ILE A 166 2.72 0.82 -2.71
CA ILE A 166 1.52 0.03 -2.48
C ILE A 166 1.84 -0.96 -1.36
N ILE A 167 1.06 -0.91 -0.28
CA ILE A 167 1.15 -1.83 0.84
C ILE A 167 -0.03 -2.78 0.75
N GLY A 168 0.20 -4.08 0.84
CA GLY A 168 -0.85 -5.10 0.81
C GLY A 168 -0.78 -6.04 2.00
N GLN A 169 -1.93 -6.59 2.38
CA GLN A 169 -2.02 -7.72 3.30
C GLN A 169 -3.23 -8.58 2.93
N ILE A 170 -2.97 -9.85 2.68
CA ILE A 170 -4.00 -10.85 2.38
C ILE A 170 -3.67 -12.15 3.12
N THR A 171 -4.68 -12.74 3.74
CA THR A 171 -4.62 -14.05 4.36
C THR A 171 -5.33 -15.08 3.48
N SER A 172 -4.61 -16.12 3.05
CA SER A 172 -5.13 -17.17 2.16
C SER A 172 -4.67 -18.57 2.60
N ASN A 173 -5.23 -19.62 1.99
CA ASN A 173 -4.84 -21.01 2.23
C ASN A 173 -3.94 -21.56 1.12
#